data_AF-A0A357C4F8-F1
#
_entry.id   AF-A0A357C4F8-F1
#
_cell.length_a   1.000
_cell.length_b   1.000
_cell.length_c   1.000
_cell.angle_alpha   90.00
_cell.angle_beta   90.00
_cell.angle_gamma   90.00
#
_symmetry.space_group_name_H-M   'P 1'
#
loop_
_entity.id
_entity.type
_entity.pdbx_description
1 polymer ?
#
loop_
_entity_poly.entity_id
_entity_poly.type
_entity_poly.pdbx_seq_one_letter_code
_entity_poly.pdbx_strand_id
1 'polypeptide(L)'
;MAISLKGSLREYSFPKILTDLHRKRATATLAVSTPNFTKRAYLVKGDAIFAASSYEDDRLGEMLLKAGKITVEQYDKSVEILKRTQKRLGAILVELGYLTPKDLFWGVKYQVKEIIYSLFQLEDGECEFMEGDVPTDEVITLKMSMGNLIHEGVKRIDNWTRIRREMPDTGVALIISKDPLNLFQDVELSPYDKKLLSIIDGKKTIKEVIDSSWMNSFEAMKTIYVLWSIGILEEKTAEKEEVKEEAGETVSLDDLLQPFAEEEDTLIKKVEEIYSNLDRLRLNELLEVGEDADADTIKKNYYRLAREFHPDRYFNTSDATLKDKLMAVFDTLTSAYTILKDDHKRKEYYNSLNKQAGEMLEEKMQAEEIQTEAAQEEMPEEEIHIKEMSWGEVPLEGTPEESIKEEESVAEIRRGEKDKGEALFKKGVDELKKSKFEDAVALFRQATEIDSEKAQYWSYLSLSLSKVPHKMKEAEEALLKSIKLEPLNGEHYANLGSLYLKAGLHKRASGQFEKALKFDPGNVKAQKGLKQAKG
;
A
#
# COMPACT_ATOMS: atom_id res chain seq x y z
N MET A 1 1.89 -13.12 18.13
CA MET A 1 0.63 -12.71 18.80
C MET A 1 0.22 -11.40 18.17
N ALA A 2 -0.99 -11.31 17.59
CA ALA A 2 -1.47 -10.03 17.07
C ALA A 2 -1.67 -9.07 18.24
N ILE A 3 -1.05 -7.90 18.17
CA ILE A 3 -1.23 -6.85 19.19
C ILE A 3 -2.63 -6.27 18.96
N SER A 4 -3.52 -6.49 19.94
CA SER A 4 -4.84 -5.86 19.96
C SER A 4 -4.78 -4.62 20.84
N LEU A 5 -5.12 -3.46 20.28
CA LEU A 5 -5.23 -2.20 21.01
C LEU A 5 -6.71 -1.91 21.26
N LYS A 6 -7.07 -1.67 22.53
CA LYS A 6 -8.44 -1.34 22.93
C LYS A 6 -8.53 0.13 23.33
N GLY A 7 -9.64 0.77 22.99
CA GLY A 7 -9.94 2.16 23.32
C GLY A 7 -11.43 2.44 23.34
N SER A 8 -11.81 3.69 23.58
CA SER A 8 -13.19 4.16 23.56
C SER A 8 -13.38 5.27 22.54
N LEU A 9 -14.51 5.25 21.82
CA LEU A 9 -14.91 6.34 20.93
C LEU A 9 -15.23 7.66 21.67
N ARG A 10 -15.38 7.62 23.00
CA ARG A 10 -15.45 8.85 23.82
C ARG A 10 -14.13 9.59 23.90
N GLU A 11 -13.03 8.83 23.93
CA GLU A 11 -11.67 9.36 24.10
C GLU A 11 -11.03 9.66 22.74
N TYR A 12 -11.30 8.81 21.74
CA TYR A 12 -10.72 8.92 20.41
C TYR A 12 -11.82 9.03 19.37
N SER A 13 -11.89 10.19 18.71
CA SER A 13 -12.81 10.46 17.61
C SER A 13 -12.65 9.44 16.48
N PHE A 14 -13.76 8.87 16.02
CA PHE A 14 -13.76 7.92 14.89
C PHE A 14 -13.11 8.48 13.61
N PRO A 15 -13.43 9.72 13.14
CA PRO A 15 -12.68 10.39 12.09
C PRO A 15 -11.17 10.37 12.31
N LYS A 16 -10.70 10.75 13.50
CA LYS A 16 -9.28 10.81 13.84
C LYS A 16 -8.62 9.42 13.79
N ILE A 17 -9.31 8.40 14.30
CA ILE A 17 -8.85 7.01 14.20
C ILE A 17 -8.64 6.63 12.73
N LEU A 18 -9.63 6.89 11.86
CA LEU A 18 -9.50 6.55 10.44
C LEU A 18 -8.38 7.34 9.75
N THR A 19 -8.23 8.64 10.04
CA THR A 19 -7.13 9.46 9.52
C THR A 19 -5.78 8.91 9.97
N ASP A 20 -5.63 8.54 11.25
CA ASP A 20 -4.39 7.98 11.78
C ASP A 20 -4.07 6.62 11.15
N LEU A 21 -5.07 5.75 10.98
CA LEU A 21 -4.90 4.45 10.33
C LEU A 21 -4.56 4.58 8.84
N HIS A 22 -5.17 5.56 8.16
CA HIS A 22 -4.87 5.89 6.78
C HIS A 22 -3.43 6.38 6.63
N ARG A 23 -3.03 7.35 7.46
CA ARG A 23 -1.67 7.92 7.48
C ARG A 23 -0.62 6.86 7.80
N LYS A 24 -0.89 5.98 8.76
CA LYS A 24 0.00 4.86 9.11
C LYS A 24 -0.05 3.71 8.11
N ARG A 25 -0.89 3.79 7.07
CA ARG A 25 -1.09 2.75 6.06
C ARG A 25 -1.40 1.38 6.68
N ALA A 26 -2.17 1.39 7.77
CA ALA A 26 -2.43 0.19 8.54
C ALA A 26 -3.17 -0.87 7.71
N THR A 27 -2.76 -2.12 7.85
CA THR A 27 -3.54 -3.28 7.39
C THR A 27 -4.09 -3.97 8.62
N ALA A 28 -5.40 -3.85 8.85
CA ALA A 28 -5.99 -4.17 10.13
C ALA A 28 -7.52 -4.29 10.06
N THR A 29 -8.10 -4.88 11.11
CA THR A 29 -9.52 -4.79 11.40
C THR A 29 -9.78 -3.81 12.54
N LEU A 30 -10.64 -2.84 12.28
CA LEU A 30 -11.18 -1.92 13.27
C LEU A 30 -12.58 -2.38 13.68
N ALA A 31 -12.71 -2.92 14.88
CA ALA A 31 -13.98 -3.36 15.45
C ALA A 31 -14.53 -2.29 16.41
N VAL A 32 -15.79 -1.90 16.21
CA VAL A 32 -16.53 -1.01 17.11
C VAL A 32 -17.72 -1.78 17.67
N SER A 33 -17.79 -1.86 18.99
CA SER A 33 -18.84 -2.59 19.72
C SER A 33 -19.64 -1.65 20.62
N THR A 34 -20.95 -1.84 20.59
CA THR A 34 -21.93 -1.25 21.50
C THR A 34 -22.78 -2.38 22.08
N PRO A 35 -23.63 -2.14 23.09
CA PRO A 35 -24.55 -3.17 23.60
C PRO A 35 -25.50 -3.75 22.54
N ASN A 36 -25.75 -3.01 21.45
CA ASN A 36 -26.73 -3.38 20.43
C ASN A 36 -26.11 -4.01 19.18
N PHE A 37 -24.84 -3.72 18.89
CA PHE A 37 -24.18 -4.21 17.69
C PHE A 37 -22.66 -4.19 17.80
N THR A 38 -22.01 -5.00 16.97
CA THR A 38 -20.60 -4.91 16.62
C THR A 38 -20.47 -4.68 15.12
N LYS A 39 -19.69 -3.68 14.75
CA LYS A 39 -19.34 -3.36 13.36
C LYS A 39 -17.83 -3.49 13.19
N ARG A 40 -17.39 -3.96 12.02
CA ARG A 40 -15.98 -4.13 11.69
C ARG A 40 -15.69 -3.45 10.37
N ALA A 41 -14.69 -2.58 10.33
CA ALA A 41 -14.12 -2.05 9.10
C ALA A 41 -12.78 -2.76 8.84
N TYR A 42 -12.59 -3.23 7.60
CA TYR A 42 -11.40 -3.95 7.18
C TYR A 42 -10.54 -3.03 6.33
N LEU A 43 -9.31 -2.80 6.77
CA LEU A 43 -8.38 -1.86 6.17
C LEU A 43 -7.19 -2.61 5.58
N VAL A 44 -6.79 -2.24 4.37
CA VAL A 44 -5.54 -2.72 3.74
C VAL A 44 -4.76 -1.51 3.25
N LYS A 45 -3.51 -1.40 3.70
CA LYS A 45 -2.62 -0.28 3.38
C LYS A 45 -3.27 1.09 3.61
N GLY A 46 -4.06 1.23 4.69
CA GLY A 46 -4.74 2.47 5.07
C GLY A 46 -6.12 2.69 4.45
N ASP A 47 -6.61 1.79 3.59
CA ASP A 47 -7.91 1.96 2.93
C ASP A 47 -8.91 0.91 3.30
N ALA A 48 -10.17 1.34 3.43
CA ALA A 48 -11.27 0.45 3.69
C ALA A 48 -11.56 -0.40 2.45
N ILE A 49 -11.40 -1.71 2.58
CA ILE A 49 -11.73 -2.67 1.53
C ILE A 49 -13.10 -3.30 1.72
N PHE A 50 -13.62 -3.30 2.96
CA PHE A 50 -14.90 -3.89 3.32
C PHE A 50 -15.36 -3.46 4.71
N ALA A 51 -16.62 -3.73 5.03
CA ALA A 51 -17.14 -3.62 6.38
C ALA A 51 -18.23 -4.67 6.64
N ALA A 52 -18.35 -5.10 7.89
CA ALA A 52 -19.37 -6.03 8.35
C ALA A 52 -20.09 -5.49 9.58
N SER A 53 -21.33 -5.87 9.77
CA SER A 53 -22.15 -5.44 10.91
C SER A 53 -22.99 -6.60 11.44
N SER A 54 -23.13 -6.67 12.76
CA SER A 54 -24.08 -7.56 13.41
C SER A 54 -25.49 -6.96 13.50
N TYR A 55 -25.67 -5.68 13.15
CA TYR A 55 -26.96 -5.00 13.19
C TYR A 55 -27.82 -5.45 12.00
N GLU A 56 -29.06 -5.89 12.26
CA GLU A 56 -29.92 -6.48 11.21
C GLU A 56 -30.24 -5.49 10.10
N ASP A 57 -30.43 -4.23 10.48
CA ASP A 57 -30.78 -3.13 9.57
C ASP A 57 -29.65 -2.76 8.60
N ASP A 58 -28.43 -3.26 8.84
CA ASP A 58 -27.25 -3.10 7.98
C ASP A 58 -27.08 -4.25 6.99
N ARG A 59 -27.94 -5.27 7.01
CA ARG A 59 -27.88 -6.39 6.08
C ARG A 59 -28.20 -5.93 4.65
N LEU A 60 -27.70 -6.68 3.67
CA LEU A 60 -27.73 -6.29 2.26
C LEU A 60 -29.17 -6.10 1.74
N GLY A 61 -30.12 -6.94 2.14
CA GLY A 61 -31.49 -6.86 1.64
C GLY A 61 -32.22 -5.61 2.13
N GLU A 62 -32.02 -5.26 3.39
CA GLU A 62 -32.56 -4.09 4.07
C GLU A 62 -31.98 -2.81 3.46
N MET A 63 -30.67 -2.81 3.16
CA MET A 63 -30.03 -1.72 2.43
C MET A 63 -30.56 -1.56 1.00
N LEU A 64 -30.77 -2.67 0.29
CA LEU A 64 -31.34 -2.65 -1.07
C LEU A 64 -32.80 -2.18 -1.07
N LEU A 65 -33.59 -2.54 -0.05
CA LEU A 65 -34.94 -2.04 0.17
C LEU A 65 -34.94 -0.53 0.44
N LYS A 66 -34.12 -0.07 1.39
CA LYS A 66 -33.96 1.37 1.73
C LYS A 66 -33.55 2.19 0.51
N ALA A 67 -32.69 1.63 -0.35
CA ALA A 67 -32.25 2.25 -1.60
C ALA A 67 -33.27 2.13 -2.76
N GLY A 68 -34.41 1.46 -2.55
CA GLY A 68 -35.44 1.25 -3.58
C GLY A 68 -35.00 0.35 -4.75
N LYS A 69 -33.94 -0.45 -4.57
CA LYS A 69 -33.41 -1.37 -5.59
C LYS A 69 -34.21 -2.67 -5.71
N ILE A 70 -34.89 -3.06 -4.64
CA ILE A 70 -35.82 -4.18 -4.61
C ILE A 70 -37.09 -3.74 -3.89
N THR A 71 -38.21 -4.41 -4.19
CA THR A 71 -39.48 -4.19 -3.48
C THR A 71 -39.60 -5.08 -2.25
N VAL A 72 -40.52 -4.74 -1.33
CA VAL A 72 -40.82 -5.57 -0.14
C VAL A 72 -41.19 -7.00 -0.57
N GLU A 73 -42.03 -7.15 -1.59
CA GLU A 73 -42.44 -8.46 -2.12
C GLU A 73 -41.26 -9.27 -2.68
N GLN A 74 -40.31 -8.60 -3.34
CA GLN A 74 -39.09 -9.24 -3.86
C GLN A 74 -38.17 -9.68 -2.72
N TYR A 75 -38.03 -8.85 -1.69
CA TYR A 75 -37.27 -9.17 -0.49
C TYR A 75 -37.88 -10.38 0.22
N ASP A 76 -39.18 -10.39 0.51
CA ASP A 76 -39.85 -11.49 1.22
C ASP A 76 -39.66 -12.83 0.51
N LYS A 77 -39.87 -12.86 -0.82
CA LYS A 77 -39.63 -14.05 -1.64
C LYS A 77 -38.17 -14.53 -1.57
N SER A 78 -37.22 -13.59 -1.60
CA SER A 78 -35.79 -13.93 -1.52
C SER A 78 -35.41 -14.49 -0.14
N VAL A 79 -36.02 -13.99 0.95
CA VAL A 79 -35.82 -14.49 2.32
C VAL A 79 -36.44 -15.87 2.52
N GLU A 80 -37.59 -16.17 1.92
CA GLU A 80 -38.17 -17.52 1.96
C GLU A 80 -37.24 -18.56 1.32
N ILE A 81 -36.62 -18.23 0.19
CA ILE A 81 -35.63 -19.09 -0.48
C ILE A 81 -34.35 -19.18 0.34
N LEU A 82 -33.90 -18.07 0.95
CA LEU A 82 -32.75 -18.05 1.85
C LEU A 82 -32.94 -19.05 3.00
N LYS A 83 -34.11 -19.08 3.64
CA LYS A 83 -34.39 -20.01 4.75
C LYS A 83 -34.36 -21.49 4.34
N ARG A 84 -34.61 -21.79 3.06
CA ARG A 84 -34.65 -23.15 2.51
C ARG A 84 -33.35 -23.55 1.82
N THR A 85 -32.41 -22.63 1.67
CA THR A 85 -31.13 -22.86 0.97
C THR A 85 -29.96 -22.43 1.86
N GLN A 86 -28.73 -22.73 1.46
CA GLN A 86 -27.51 -22.21 2.08
C GLN A 86 -26.84 -21.13 1.20
N LYS A 87 -27.60 -20.54 0.26
CA LYS A 87 -27.08 -19.54 -0.69
C LYS A 87 -27.05 -18.14 -0.05
N ARG A 88 -26.16 -17.26 -0.51
CA ARG A 88 -26.15 -15.84 -0.10
C ARG A 88 -27.35 -15.10 -0.70
N LEU A 89 -27.98 -14.20 0.08
CA LEU A 89 -29.16 -13.42 -0.35
C LEU A 89 -28.95 -12.70 -1.69
N GLY A 90 -27.77 -12.08 -1.88
CA GLY A 90 -27.44 -11.40 -3.13
C GLY A 90 -27.43 -12.33 -4.36
N ALA A 91 -26.96 -13.57 -4.20
CA ALA A 91 -26.99 -14.55 -5.29
C ALA A 91 -28.43 -14.96 -5.63
N ILE A 92 -29.28 -15.14 -4.62
CA ILE A 92 -30.72 -15.45 -4.80
C ILE A 92 -31.40 -14.32 -5.57
N LEU A 93 -31.16 -13.06 -5.21
CA LEU A 93 -31.75 -11.90 -5.89
C LEU A 93 -31.36 -11.81 -7.38
N VAL A 94 -30.13 -12.20 -7.72
CA VAL A 94 -29.67 -12.27 -9.12
C VAL A 94 -30.28 -13.47 -9.86
N GLU A 95 -30.34 -14.64 -9.23
CA GLU A 95 -30.96 -15.85 -9.82
C GLU A 95 -32.46 -15.64 -10.12
N LEU A 96 -33.17 -14.91 -9.26
CA LEU A 96 -34.58 -14.55 -9.46
C LEU A 96 -34.78 -13.42 -10.48
N GLY A 97 -33.70 -12.81 -10.97
CA GLY A 97 -33.75 -11.69 -11.92
C GLY A 97 -34.21 -10.36 -11.31
N TYR A 98 -34.23 -10.24 -9.97
CA TYR A 98 -34.58 -8.99 -9.28
C TYR A 98 -33.44 -7.98 -9.30
N LEU A 99 -32.20 -8.46 -9.39
CA LEU A 99 -31.01 -7.62 -9.53
C LEU A 99 -30.11 -8.13 -10.66
N THR A 100 -29.42 -7.21 -11.32
CA THR A 100 -28.28 -7.57 -12.16
C THR A 100 -27.01 -7.78 -11.30
N PRO A 101 -25.98 -8.49 -11.80
CA PRO A 101 -24.68 -8.56 -11.10
C PRO A 101 -24.07 -7.17 -10.82
N LYS A 102 -24.33 -6.20 -11.70
CA LYS A 102 -23.89 -4.81 -11.52
C LYS A 102 -24.62 -4.13 -10.36
N ASP A 103 -25.94 -4.32 -10.26
CA ASP A 103 -26.73 -3.78 -9.14
C ASP A 103 -26.36 -4.43 -7.81
N LEU A 104 -26.04 -5.74 -7.82
CA LEU A 104 -25.53 -6.43 -6.65
C LEU A 104 -24.19 -5.86 -6.19
N PHE A 105 -23.24 -5.65 -7.11
CA PHE A 105 -21.95 -5.04 -6.79
C PHE A 105 -22.13 -3.63 -6.21
N TRP A 106 -23.01 -2.82 -6.82
CA TRP A 106 -23.38 -1.52 -6.28
C TRP A 106 -23.98 -1.62 -4.87
N GLY A 107 -24.89 -2.57 -4.64
CA GLY A 107 -25.55 -2.78 -3.34
C GLY A 107 -24.57 -3.18 -2.23
N VAL A 108 -23.60 -4.04 -2.54
CA VAL A 108 -22.52 -4.39 -1.59
C VAL A 108 -21.66 -3.16 -1.30
N LYS A 109 -21.27 -2.38 -2.32
CA LYS A 109 -20.53 -1.11 -2.12
C LYS A 109 -21.32 -0.11 -1.28
N TYR A 110 -22.62 0.01 -1.52
CA TYR A 110 -23.52 0.88 -0.77
C TYR A 110 -23.64 0.42 0.69
N GLN A 111 -23.89 -0.87 0.93
CA GLN A 111 -23.98 -1.45 2.28
C GLN A 111 -22.70 -1.17 3.10
N VAL A 112 -21.53 -1.45 2.54
CA VAL A 112 -20.26 -1.23 3.22
C VAL A 112 -20.06 0.25 3.58
N LYS A 113 -20.38 1.17 2.66
CA LYS A 113 -20.32 2.60 2.92
C LYS A 113 -21.25 3.01 4.05
N GLU A 114 -22.50 2.58 4.04
CA GLU A 114 -23.48 2.93 5.09
C GLU A 114 -23.08 2.37 6.47
N ILE A 115 -22.52 1.15 6.53
CA ILE A 115 -21.95 0.60 7.77
C ILE A 115 -20.87 1.54 8.31
N ILE A 116 -19.91 1.94 7.48
CA ILE A 116 -18.82 2.84 7.87
C ILE A 116 -19.37 4.22 8.28
N TYR A 117 -20.28 4.81 7.48
CA TYR A 117 -20.87 6.12 7.78
C TYR A 117 -21.65 6.14 9.09
N SER A 118 -22.34 5.06 9.43
CA SER A 118 -23.06 4.97 10.70
C SER A 118 -22.13 5.05 11.92
N LEU A 119 -20.85 4.64 11.79
CA LEU A 119 -19.86 4.76 12.86
C LEU A 119 -19.47 6.21 13.13
N PHE A 120 -19.55 7.09 12.14
CA PHE A 120 -19.31 8.52 12.34
C PHE A 120 -20.33 9.15 13.27
N GLN A 121 -21.53 8.60 13.39
CA GLN A 121 -22.59 9.15 14.25
C GLN A 121 -22.47 8.72 15.71
N LEU A 122 -21.62 7.74 16.03
CA LEU A 122 -21.48 7.22 17.39
C LEU A 122 -20.67 8.16 18.29
N GLU A 123 -21.24 8.48 19.46
CA GLU A 123 -20.56 9.26 20.51
C GLU A 123 -19.83 8.38 21.52
N ASP A 124 -20.15 7.09 21.53
CA ASP A 124 -19.65 6.11 22.49
C ASP A 124 -19.64 4.71 21.87
N GLY A 125 -18.73 3.88 22.36
CA GLY A 125 -18.49 2.54 21.89
C GLY A 125 -17.08 2.07 22.26
N GLU A 126 -16.95 0.77 22.49
CA GLU A 126 -15.65 0.12 22.64
C GLU A 126 -15.05 -0.08 21.25
N CYS A 127 -13.78 0.31 21.12
CA CYS A 127 -13.02 0.20 19.89
C CYS A 127 -11.88 -0.80 20.10
N GLU A 128 -11.74 -1.74 19.18
CA GLU A 128 -10.66 -2.73 19.18
C GLU A 128 -9.98 -2.72 17.81
N PHE A 129 -8.66 -2.55 17.81
CA PHE A 129 -7.82 -2.55 16.64
C PHE A 129 -6.98 -3.82 16.61
N MET A 130 -7.10 -4.59 15.53
CA MET A 130 -6.38 -5.85 15.32
C MET A 130 -5.52 -5.76 14.06
N GLU A 131 -4.21 -5.70 14.23
CA GLU A 131 -3.26 -5.60 13.12
C GLU A 131 -3.14 -6.91 12.34
N GLY A 132 -3.09 -6.82 11.01
CA GLY A 132 -2.90 -7.95 10.08
C GLY A 132 -4.12 -8.87 9.89
N ASP A 133 -5.15 -8.75 10.71
CA ASP A 133 -6.31 -9.67 10.71
C ASP A 133 -7.37 -9.23 9.71
N VAL A 134 -7.14 -9.42 8.41
CA VAL A 134 -8.10 -9.08 7.34
C VAL A 134 -8.53 -10.36 6.61
N PRO A 135 -9.81 -10.77 6.68
CA PRO A 135 -10.29 -11.94 5.96
C PRO A 135 -10.27 -11.65 4.45
N THR A 136 -9.40 -12.33 3.72
CA THR A 136 -9.18 -12.13 2.28
C THR A 136 -9.93 -13.12 1.40
N ASP A 137 -10.32 -14.28 1.93
CA ASP A 137 -10.92 -15.37 1.15
C ASP A 137 -12.44 -15.22 0.91
N GLU A 138 -13.14 -14.44 1.73
CA GLU A 138 -14.61 -14.35 1.70
C GLU A 138 -15.18 -12.97 1.34
N VAL A 139 -14.29 -11.98 1.24
CA VAL A 139 -14.64 -10.57 1.14
C VAL A 139 -14.35 -10.06 -0.27
N ILE A 140 -15.37 -9.50 -0.92
CA ILE A 140 -15.16 -8.76 -2.17
C ILE A 140 -14.29 -7.54 -1.82
N THR A 141 -13.10 -7.44 -2.39
CA THR A 141 -12.24 -6.27 -2.20
C THR A 141 -12.87 -5.07 -2.90
N LEU A 142 -13.54 -4.22 -2.13
CA LEU A 142 -14.15 -3.00 -2.64
C LEU A 142 -13.11 -1.91 -2.66
N LYS A 143 -13.06 -1.21 -3.79
CA LYS A 143 -12.13 -0.10 -3.93
C LYS A 143 -12.80 1.20 -3.48
N MET A 144 -12.41 1.73 -2.32
CA MET A 144 -12.94 2.97 -1.72
C MET A 144 -11.82 3.82 -1.11
N SER A 145 -11.74 5.10 -1.53
CA SER A 145 -10.84 6.09 -0.92
C SER A 145 -11.25 6.36 0.54
N MET A 146 -10.30 6.23 1.47
CA MET A 146 -10.54 6.56 2.88
C MET A 146 -10.84 8.05 3.09
N GLY A 147 -10.13 8.95 2.39
CA GLY A 147 -10.39 10.39 2.45
C GLY A 147 -11.84 10.74 2.10
N ASN A 148 -12.38 10.14 1.03
CA ASN A 148 -13.79 10.29 0.66
C ASN A 148 -14.75 9.71 1.70
N LEU A 149 -14.41 8.57 2.32
CA LEU A 149 -15.24 8.00 3.39
C LEU A 149 -15.28 8.90 4.62
N ILE A 150 -14.13 9.47 5.01
CA ILE A 150 -14.03 10.43 6.12
C ILE A 150 -14.80 11.70 5.79
N HIS A 151 -14.59 12.27 4.61
CA HIS A 151 -15.30 13.47 4.15
C HIS A 151 -16.82 13.30 4.22
N GLU A 152 -17.37 12.24 3.60
CA GLU A 152 -18.81 11.97 3.59
C GLU A 152 -19.34 11.57 4.98
N GLY A 153 -18.55 10.81 5.74
CA GLY A 153 -18.90 10.39 7.09
C GLY A 153 -19.01 11.56 8.07
N VAL A 154 -18.03 12.47 8.05
CA VAL A 154 -18.04 13.67 8.89
C VAL A 154 -19.19 14.60 8.51
N LYS A 155 -19.50 14.74 7.21
CA LYS A 155 -20.68 15.51 6.74
C LYS A 155 -22.02 14.96 7.23
N ARG A 156 -22.07 13.73 7.75
CA ARG A 156 -23.28 13.13 8.36
C ARG A 156 -23.38 13.32 9.87
N ILE A 157 -22.41 14.01 10.49
CA ILE A 157 -22.46 14.36 11.92
C ILE A 157 -23.30 15.63 12.10
N ASP A 158 -24.40 15.51 12.83
CA ASP A 158 -25.31 16.64 13.10
C ASP A 158 -25.28 17.11 14.57
N ASN A 159 -24.37 16.56 15.38
CA ASN A 159 -24.19 16.98 16.76
C ASN A 159 -23.12 18.10 16.88
N TRP A 160 -23.59 19.34 17.05
CA TRP A 160 -22.74 20.52 17.28
C TRP A 160 -21.79 20.38 18.46
N THR A 161 -22.29 19.87 19.59
CA THR A 161 -21.51 19.75 20.83
C THR A 161 -20.32 18.83 20.64
N ARG A 162 -20.51 17.75 19.86
CA ARG A 162 -19.43 16.84 19.49
C ARG A 162 -18.40 17.52 18.60
N ILE A 163 -18.84 18.17 17.51
CA ILE A 163 -17.92 18.88 16.59
C ILE A 163 -17.08 19.90 17.37
N ARG A 164 -17.72 20.69 18.24
CA ARG A 164 -17.04 21.70 19.05
C ARG A 164 -16.03 21.09 20.04
N ARG A 165 -16.29 19.91 20.59
CA ARG A 165 -15.37 19.23 21.52
C ARG A 165 -14.11 18.72 20.82
N GLU A 166 -14.25 18.29 19.56
CA GLU A 166 -13.16 17.73 18.78
C GLU A 166 -12.32 18.79 18.06
N MET A 167 -12.91 19.96 17.79
CA MET A 167 -12.26 21.09 17.16
C MET A 167 -11.34 21.88 18.12
N PRO A 168 -10.28 22.53 17.60
CA PRO A 168 -9.53 23.55 18.34
C PRO A 168 -10.42 24.69 18.83
N ASP A 169 -9.92 25.46 19.81
CA ASP A 169 -10.62 26.65 20.29
C ASP A 169 -10.90 27.64 19.15
N THR A 170 -12.07 28.26 19.16
CA THR A 170 -12.49 29.11 18.02
C THR A 170 -11.68 30.40 17.89
N GLY A 171 -10.90 30.77 18.90
CA GLY A 171 -9.93 31.86 18.86
C GLY A 171 -8.59 31.50 18.21
N VAL A 172 -8.39 30.25 17.78
CA VAL A 172 -7.18 29.80 17.08
C VAL A 172 -7.32 30.05 15.59
N ALA A 173 -6.22 30.44 14.94
CA ALA A 173 -6.14 30.52 13.47
C ALA A 173 -5.73 29.16 12.88
N LEU A 174 -6.42 28.77 11.81
CA LEU A 174 -6.07 27.58 11.03
C LEU A 174 -5.29 27.99 9.79
N ILE A 175 -4.32 27.16 9.41
CA ILE A 175 -3.59 27.27 8.15
C ILE A 175 -3.93 26.09 7.26
N ILE A 176 -3.84 26.30 5.95
CA ILE A 176 -3.84 25.20 4.98
C ILE A 176 -2.56 24.41 5.22
N SER A 177 -2.68 23.08 5.38
CA SER A 177 -1.55 22.22 5.69
C SER A 177 -0.46 22.37 4.64
N LYS A 178 0.80 22.42 5.07
CA LYS A 178 1.95 22.45 4.16
C LYS A 178 2.33 21.04 3.67
N ASP A 179 1.71 19.97 4.21
CA ASP A 179 1.99 18.56 3.90
C ASP A 179 1.21 18.07 2.66
N PRO A 180 1.89 17.73 1.55
CA PRO A 180 1.23 17.26 0.33
C PRO A 180 0.47 15.94 0.46
N LEU A 181 0.82 15.08 1.43
CA LEU A 181 0.04 13.87 1.75
C LEU A 181 -1.35 14.22 2.27
N ASN A 182 -1.54 15.39 2.87
CA ASN A 182 -2.83 15.84 3.35
C ASN A 182 -3.57 16.68 2.29
N LEU A 183 -2.84 17.45 1.48
CA LEU A 183 -3.42 18.35 0.48
C LEU A 183 -3.95 17.65 -0.78
N PHE A 184 -3.32 16.55 -1.19
CA PHE A 184 -3.63 15.89 -2.48
C PHE A 184 -4.35 14.55 -2.34
N GLN A 185 -4.88 14.26 -1.15
CA GLN A 185 -5.79 13.13 -0.96
C GLN A 185 -6.92 13.20 -2.00
N ASP A 186 -7.34 12.04 -2.51
CA ASP A 186 -8.47 11.94 -3.44
C ASP A 186 -9.78 12.20 -2.69
N VAL A 187 -10.04 13.49 -2.42
CA VAL A 187 -11.22 14.01 -1.75
C VAL A 187 -11.94 14.94 -2.71
N GLU A 188 -13.19 14.60 -3.05
CA GLU A 188 -14.04 15.45 -3.87
C GLU A 188 -14.56 16.65 -3.07
N LEU A 189 -13.79 17.73 -3.04
CA LEU A 189 -14.21 18.98 -2.41
C LEU A 189 -15.36 19.63 -3.19
N SER A 190 -16.46 19.93 -2.48
CA SER A 190 -17.60 20.67 -3.03
C SER A 190 -17.23 22.14 -3.30
N PRO A 191 -18.00 22.85 -4.15
CA PRO A 191 -17.79 24.28 -4.38
C PRO A 191 -17.78 25.12 -3.10
N TYR A 192 -18.53 24.72 -2.08
CA TYR A 192 -18.58 25.39 -0.78
C TYR A 192 -17.29 25.20 0.01
N ASP A 193 -16.75 23.97 0.04
CA ASP A 193 -15.48 23.66 0.71
C ASP A 193 -14.34 24.50 0.11
N LYS A 194 -14.29 24.56 -1.23
CA LYS A 194 -13.31 25.36 -1.99
C LYS A 194 -13.43 26.85 -1.68
N LYS A 195 -14.65 27.37 -1.63
CA LYS A 195 -14.91 28.78 -1.33
C LYS A 195 -14.53 29.12 0.11
N LEU A 196 -14.75 28.22 1.06
CA LEU A 196 -14.33 28.41 2.45
C LEU A 196 -12.80 28.41 2.59
N LEU A 197 -12.09 27.50 1.91
CA LEU A 197 -10.63 27.50 1.88
C LEU A 197 -10.06 28.84 1.37
N SER A 198 -10.74 29.50 0.41
CA SER A 198 -10.29 30.79 -0.13
C SER A 198 -10.24 31.94 0.89
N ILE A 199 -10.96 31.83 2.01
CA ILE A 199 -11.01 32.87 3.05
C ILE A 199 -10.12 32.56 4.26
N ILE A 200 -9.53 31.36 4.31
CA ILE A 200 -8.60 30.92 5.35
C ILE A 200 -7.19 31.35 4.94
N ASP A 201 -6.70 32.40 5.57
CA ASP A 201 -5.43 33.07 5.25
C ASP A 201 -4.32 32.82 6.28
N GLY A 202 -4.58 31.94 7.26
CA GLY A 202 -3.66 31.68 8.37
C GLY A 202 -3.62 32.77 9.44
N LYS A 203 -4.39 33.86 9.28
CA LYS A 203 -4.45 34.98 10.21
C LYS A 203 -5.78 35.04 10.93
N LYS A 204 -6.87 34.78 10.20
CA LYS A 204 -8.21 34.75 10.79
C LYS A 204 -8.38 33.55 11.70
N THR A 205 -8.94 33.81 12.87
CA THR A 205 -9.39 32.78 13.80
C THR A 205 -10.54 31.98 13.20
N ILE A 206 -10.78 30.76 13.69
CA ILE A 206 -11.94 29.93 13.29
C ILE A 206 -13.24 30.74 13.41
N LYS A 207 -13.39 31.52 14.48
CA LYS A 207 -14.55 32.38 14.68
C LYS A 207 -14.68 33.45 13.58
N GLU A 208 -13.60 34.14 13.24
CA GLU A 208 -13.61 35.16 12.18
C GLU A 208 -13.86 34.56 10.79
N VAL A 209 -13.36 33.35 10.52
CA VAL A 209 -13.66 32.62 9.29
C VAL A 209 -15.15 32.28 9.23
N ILE A 210 -15.74 31.80 10.32
CA ILE A 210 -17.17 31.50 10.40
C ILE A 210 -18.01 32.77 10.19
N ASP A 211 -17.69 33.84 10.92
CA ASP A 211 -18.43 35.11 10.90
C ASP A 211 -18.33 35.83 9.53
N SER A 212 -17.23 35.63 8.79
CA SER A 212 -17.03 36.16 7.44
C SER A 212 -17.52 35.23 6.32
N SER A 213 -17.98 34.03 6.66
CA SER A 213 -18.48 33.06 5.67
C SER A 213 -19.90 33.41 5.19
N TRP A 214 -20.25 32.93 3.98
CA TRP A 214 -21.61 33.05 3.44
C TRP A 214 -22.57 31.99 3.98
N MET A 215 -22.11 31.16 4.92
CA MET A 215 -22.81 30.00 5.45
C MET A 215 -23.33 30.33 6.85
N ASN A 216 -24.31 29.56 7.33
CA ASN A 216 -24.67 29.65 8.74
C ASN A 216 -23.53 29.07 9.61
N SER A 217 -23.45 29.49 10.87
CA SER A 217 -22.32 29.14 11.75
C SER A 217 -22.14 27.64 11.96
N PHE A 218 -23.24 26.88 11.93
CA PHE A 218 -23.19 25.42 12.08
C PHE A 218 -22.55 24.75 10.85
N GLU A 219 -23.03 25.08 9.66
CA GLU A 219 -22.51 24.55 8.39
C GLU A 219 -21.08 25.00 8.12
N ALA A 220 -20.73 26.25 8.46
CA ALA A 220 -19.37 26.75 8.37
C ALA A 220 -18.43 25.93 9.26
N MET A 221 -18.75 25.76 10.55
CA MET A 221 -17.95 24.95 11.47
C MET A 221 -17.85 23.50 11.01
N LYS A 222 -18.96 22.91 10.54
CA LYS A 222 -18.98 21.53 10.04
C LYS A 222 -18.05 21.37 8.85
N THR A 223 -18.03 22.34 7.95
CA THR A 223 -17.11 22.37 6.80
C THR A 223 -15.66 22.52 7.24
N ILE A 224 -15.36 23.41 8.20
CA ILE A 224 -14.01 23.55 8.78
C ILE A 224 -13.59 22.22 9.42
N TYR A 225 -14.48 21.58 10.17
CA TYR A 225 -14.21 20.31 10.83
C TYR A 225 -13.96 19.17 9.86
N VAL A 226 -14.68 19.11 8.73
CA VAL A 226 -14.37 18.17 7.63
C VAL A 226 -12.94 18.38 7.15
N LEU A 227 -12.59 19.61 6.76
CA LEU A 227 -11.27 19.96 6.22
C LEU A 227 -10.13 19.74 7.22
N TRP A 228 -10.39 19.99 8.51
CA TRP A 228 -9.45 19.71 9.60
C TRP A 228 -9.30 18.20 9.85
N SER A 229 -10.39 17.44 9.84
CA SER A 229 -10.38 15.99 10.10
C SER A 229 -9.60 15.20 9.04
N ILE A 230 -9.65 15.64 7.78
CA ILE A 230 -8.88 15.05 6.68
C ILE A 230 -7.45 15.62 6.57
N GLY A 231 -7.09 16.58 7.42
CA GLY A 231 -5.74 17.16 7.50
C GLY A 231 -5.46 18.28 6.50
N ILE A 232 -6.44 18.74 5.71
CA ILE A 232 -6.27 19.91 4.82
C ILE A 232 -6.05 21.18 5.64
N LEU A 233 -6.65 21.28 6.82
CA LEU A 233 -6.42 22.37 7.78
C LEU A 233 -5.66 21.86 9.00
N GLU A 234 -4.69 22.66 9.45
CA GLU A 234 -3.93 22.43 10.68
C GLU A 234 -3.89 23.70 11.54
N GLU A 235 -3.62 23.52 12.83
CA GLU A 235 -3.47 24.64 13.78
C GLU A 235 -2.17 25.41 13.51
N LYS A 236 -2.23 26.74 13.56
CA LYS A 236 -1.01 27.56 13.49
C LYS A 236 -0.22 27.45 14.81
N THR A 237 0.82 26.62 14.83
CA THR A 237 1.72 26.49 16.00
C THR A 237 2.79 27.58 16.02
N ALA A 238 2.97 28.26 17.16
CA ALA A 238 3.93 29.37 17.34
C ALA A 238 5.42 28.98 17.20
N GLU A 239 5.78 27.70 17.31
CA GLU A 239 7.19 27.25 17.34
C GLU A 239 7.80 26.92 15.97
N LYS A 240 7.04 26.97 14.87
CA LYS A 240 7.55 26.64 13.52
C LYS A 240 7.97 27.84 12.66
N GLU A 241 8.00 29.06 13.21
CA GLU A 241 8.20 30.32 12.46
C GLU A 241 9.34 31.22 13.02
N GLU A 242 10.47 30.67 13.46
CA GLU A 242 11.71 31.47 13.59
C GLU A 242 12.56 31.52 12.30
N VAL A 243 12.07 30.96 11.19
CA VAL A 243 12.64 31.23 9.86
C VAL A 243 11.84 32.37 9.24
N LYS A 244 12.47 33.55 9.16
CA LYS A 244 11.95 34.81 8.60
C LYS A 244 11.00 34.58 7.41
N GLU A 245 9.73 34.91 7.61
CA GLU A 245 8.75 35.07 6.53
C GLU A 245 9.19 36.22 5.61
N GLU A 246 9.68 35.91 4.41
CA GLU A 246 9.54 36.80 3.26
C GLU A 246 8.27 36.40 2.50
N ALA A 247 7.45 37.41 2.21
CA ALA A 247 6.10 37.28 1.70
C ALA A 247 6.05 36.60 0.31
N GLY A 248 5.79 35.29 0.31
CA GLY A 248 5.35 34.51 -0.84
C GLY A 248 4.55 33.25 -0.45
N GLU A 249 4.26 33.09 0.85
CA GLU A 249 3.78 31.84 1.43
C GLU A 249 2.26 31.66 1.36
N THR A 250 1.74 31.18 0.24
CA THR A 250 0.53 30.32 0.23
C THR A 250 0.56 29.49 -1.04
N VAL A 251 0.32 28.18 -0.92
CA VAL A 251 -0.05 27.37 -2.09
C VAL A 251 -1.32 28.02 -2.65
N SER A 252 -1.31 28.44 -3.92
CA SER A 252 -2.49 29.09 -4.50
C SER A 252 -3.65 28.11 -4.47
N LEU A 253 -4.81 28.54 -4.01
CA LEU A 253 -6.03 27.74 -4.04
C LEU A 253 -6.29 27.22 -5.46
N ASP A 254 -5.95 27.99 -6.51
CA ASP A 254 -6.09 27.56 -7.91
C ASP A 254 -5.28 26.30 -8.24
N ASP A 255 -4.15 26.05 -7.56
CA ASP A 255 -3.37 24.82 -7.72
C ASP A 255 -4.02 23.60 -7.04
N LEU A 256 -4.83 23.81 -5.99
CA LEU A 256 -5.59 22.74 -5.32
C LEU A 256 -6.87 22.36 -6.10
N LEU A 257 -7.40 23.27 -6.94
CA LEU A 257 -8.72 23.12 -7.56
C LEU A 257 -8.72 22.63 -9.01
N GLN A 258 -7.56 22.49 -9.66
CA GLN A 258 -7.47 22.06 -11.06
C GLN A 258 -7.81 20.56 -11.22
N PRO A 259 -8.79 20.22 -12.07
CA PRO A 259 -9.02 18.84 -12.47
C PRO A 259 -7.90 18.37 -13.39
N PHE A 260 -7.04 17.48 -12.90
CA PHE A 260 -6.08 16.76 -13.73
C PHE A 260 -6.81 15.65 -14.50
N ALA A 261 -6.94 15.84 -15.81
CA ALA A 261 -7.52 14.88 -16.75
C ALA A 261 -6.42 14.34 -17.67
N GLU A 262 -5.53 13.50 -17.13
CA GLU A 262 -4.65 12.67 -17.98
C GLU A 262 -5.28 11.28 -18.16
N GLU A 263 -5.14 10.70 -19.35
CA GLU A 263 -5.59 9.35 -19.65
C GLU A 263 -4.80 8.33 -18.81
N GLU A 264 -5.50 7.42 -18.12
CA GLU A 264 -4.94 6.46 -17.15
C GLU A 264 -3.70 5.70 -17.68
N ASP A 265 -3.73 5.27 -18.94
CA ASP A 265 -2.63 4.53 -19.59
C ASP A 265 -1.36 5.37 -19.79
N THR A 266 -1.47 6.68 -19.96
CA THR A 266 -0.31 7.58 -20.13
C THR A 266 0.41 7.80 -18.82
N LEU A 267 -0.34 7.94 -17.73
CA LEU A 267 0.22 8.06 -16.40
C LEU A 267 0.87 6.76 -15.92
N ILE A 268 0.26 5.60 -16.18
CA ILE A 268 0.86 4.30 -15.81
C ILE A 268 2.27 4.18 -16.39
N LYS A 269 2.46 4.58 -17.66
CA LYS A 269 3.78 4.58 -18.32
C LYS A 269 4.74 5.55 -17.64
N LYS A 270 4.31 6.79 -17.35
CA LYS A 270 5.13 7.78 -16.63
C LYS A 270 5.58 7.25 -15.25
N VAL A 271 4.66 6.69 -14.47
CA VAL A 271 4.95 6.12 -13.15
C VAL A 271 5.96 4.97 -13.27
N GLU A 272 5.78 4.09 -14.26
CA GLU A 272 6.67 2.96 -14.47
C GLU A 272 8.07 3.38 -14.93
N GLU A 273 8.17 4.44 -15.73
CA GLU A 273 9.44 5.06 -16.14
C GLU A 273 10.17 5.70 -14.96
N ILE A 274 9.49 6.52 -14.15
CA ILE A 274 10.08 7.14 -12.96
C ILE A 274 10.50 6.06 -11.97
N TYR A 275 9.61 5.12 -11.66
CA TYR A 275 9.86 4.02 -10.72
C TYR A 275 11.08 3.17 -11.11
N SER A 276 11.22 2.85 -12.40
CA SER A 276 12.35 2.04 -12.89
C SER A 276 13.69 2.78 -12.83
N ASN A 277 13.66 4.11 -12.68
CA ASN A 277 14.85 4.96 -12.67
C ASN A 277 15.08 5.66 -11.31
N LEU A 278 14.32 5.34 -10.25
CA LEU A 278 14.44 6.00 -8.95
C LEU A 278 15.88 5.99 -8.41
N ASP A 279 16.60 4.88 -8.56
CA ASP A 279 17.98 4.74 -8.07
C ASP A 279 19.02 5.51 -8.90
N ARG A 280 18.63 6.03 -10.07
CA ARG A 280 19.54 6.69 -11.03
C ARG A 280 19.29 8.19 -11.16
N LEU A 281 18.06 8.64 -10.88
CA LEU A 281 17.67 10.04 -11.01
C LEU A 281 18.27 10.87 -9.87
N ARG A 282 18.82 12.03 -10.21
CA ARG A 282 19.20 13.03 -9.20
C ARG A 282 17.94 13.65 -8.61
N LEU A 283 18.03 14.11 -7.35
CA LEU A 283 16.89 14.73 -6.66
C LEU A 283 16.29 15.92 -7.43
N ASN A 284 17.13 16.72 -8.13
CA ASN A 284 16.67 17.85 -8.93
C ASN A 284 16.00 17.42 -10.24
N GLU A 285 16.48 16.33 -10.86
CA GLU A 285 15.82 15.73 -12.03
C GLU A 285 14.46 15.17 -11.65
N LEU A 286 14.36 14.53 -10.48
CA LEU A 286 13.11 13.99 -9.94
C LEU A 286 12.07 15.09 -9.68
N LEU A 287 12.50 16.26 -9.20
CA LEU A 287 11.63 17.43 -9.03
C LEU A 287 11.45 18.27 -10.30
N GLU A 288 12.03 17.86 -11.43
CA GLU A 288 12.00 18.60 -12.70
C GLU A 288 12.48 20.06 -12.56
N VAL A 289 13.57 20.27 -11.79
CA VAL A 289 14.18 21.58 -11.54
C VAL A 289 15.67 21.61 -11.87
N GLY A 290 16.17 22.80 -12.24
CA GLY A 290 17.61 23.03 -12.42
C GLY A 290 18.36 22.98 -11.08
N GLU A 291 19.67 22.72 -11.12
CA GLU A 291 20.51 22.64 -9.91
C GLU A 291 20.51 23.97 -9.11
N ASP A 292 20.44 25.09 -9.82
CA ASP A 292 20.40 26.46 -9.26
C ASP A 292 18.99 26.98 -8.98
N ALA A 293 17.95 26.14 -9.05
CA ALA A 293 16.58 26.59 -8.85
C ALA A 293 16.37 27.22 -7.46
N ASP A 294 15.61 28.30 -7.39
CA ASP A 294 15.24 28.90 -6.10
C ASP A 294 14.21 28.02 -5.34
N ALA A 295 14.05 28.30 -4.05
CA ALA A 295 13.16 27.54 -3.18
C ALA A 295 11.69 27.58 -3.62
N ASP A 296 11.26 28.68 -4.26
CA ASP A 296 9.89 28.82 -4.76
C ASP A 296 9.64 27.92 -5.98
N THR A 297 10.59 27.87 -6.90
CA THR A 297 10.59 27.01 -8.08
C THR A 297 10.60 25.52 -7.69
N ILE A 298 11.43 25.16 -6.70
CA ILE A 298 11.48 23.80 -6.14
C ILE A 298 10.13 23.42 -5.52
N LYS A 299 9.56 24.32 -4.71
CA LYS A 299 8.25 24.13 -4.10
C LYS A 299 7.18 23.96 -5.17
N LYS A 300 7.06 24.89 -6.11
CA LYS A 300 6.03 24.86 -7.15
C LYS A 300 6.03 23.56 -7.95
N ASN A 301 7.22 23.07 -8.34
CA ASN A 301 7.31 21.81 -9.07
C ASN A 301 7.01 20.60 -8.21
N TYR A 302 7.50 20.57 -6.97
CA TYR A 302 7.14 19.51 -6.03
C TYR A 302 5.63 19.40 -5.81
N TYR A 303 4.92 20.52 -5.59
CA TYR A 303 3.46 20.48 -5.41
C TYR A 303 2.74 20.02 -6.66
N ARG A 304 3.20 20.40 -7.87
CA ARG A 304 2.67 19.87 -9.13
C ARG A 304 2.84 18.36 -9.21
N LEU A 305 4.05 17.85 -8.93
CA LEU A 305 4.39 16.43 -9.03
C LEU A 305 3.71 15.60 -7.93
N ALA A 306 3.67 16.09 -6.70
CA ALA A 306 2.96 15.46 -5.60
C ALA A 306 1.45 15.33 -5.91
N ARG A 307 0.85 16.33 -6.56
CA ARG A 307 -0.53 16.27 -7.04
C ARG A 307 -0.71 15.24 -8.16
N GLU A 308 0.23 15.18 -9.11
CA GLU A 308 0.20 14.26 -10.26
C GLU A 308 0.38 12.81 -9.83
N PHE A 309 1.29 12.54 -8.89
CA PHE A 309 1.67 11.19 -8.45
C PHE A 309 1.08 10.79 -7.10
N HIS A 310 0.04 11.48 -6.61
CA HIS A 310 -0.54 11.15 -5.32
C HIS A 310 -1.11 9.70 -5.30
N PRO A 311 -0.75 8.85 -4.31
CA PRO A 311 -1.15 7.44 -4.29
C PRO A 311 -2.66 7.18 -4.25
N ASP A 312 -3.44 8.13 -3.72
CA ASP A 312 -4.89 7.95 -3.55
C ASP A 312 -5.70 8.32 -4.78
N ARG A 313 -5.11 9.07 -5.73
CA ARG A 313 -5.79 9.55 -6.93
C ARG A 313 -6.14 8.43 -7.92
N TYR A 314 -5.44 7.30 -7.82
CA TYR A 314 -5.55 6.18 -8.78
C TYR A 314 -6.14 4.93 -8.14
N PHE A 315 -7.10 5.15 -7.23
CA PHE A 315 -7.75 4.10 -6.46
C PHE A 315 -8.45 3.04 -7.31
N ASN A 316 -8.98 3.42 -8.48
CA ASN A 316 -9.78 2.53 -9.32
C ASN A 316 -8.98 1.72 -10.36
N THR A 317 -7.66 1.89 -10.46
CA THR A 317 -6.87 1.24 -11.51
C THR A 317 -6.85 -0.28 -11.41
N SER A 318 -6.84 -0.96 -12.55
CA SER A 318 -6.85 -2.43 -12.64
C SER A 318 -5.52 -3.10 -12.27
N ASP A 319 -4.40 -2.36 -12.26
CA ASP A 319 -3.09 -2.85 -11.84
C ASP A 319 -2.93 -2.80 -10.30
N ALA A 320 -2.72 -3.96 -9.69
CA ALA A 320 -2.51 -4.10 -8.25
C ALA A 320 -1.16 -3.56 -7.76
N THR A 321 -0.17 -3.41 -8.65
CA THR A 321 1.19 -2.94 -8.33
C THR A 321 1.38 -1.43 -8.49
N LEU A 322 0.51 -0.77 -9.26
CA LEU A 322 0.63 0.65 -9.56
C LEU A 322 0.65 1.51 -8.30
N LYS A 323 -0.20 1.18 -7.33
CA LYS A 323 -0.26 1.92 -6.06
C LYS A 323 1.06 1.86 -5.30
N ASP A 324 1.73 0.71 -5.29
CA ASP A 324 3.02 0.55 -4.62
C ASP A 324 4.12 1.33 -5.35
N LYS A 325 4.08 1.38 -6.69
CA LYS A 325 4.98 2.21 -7.48
C LYS A 325 4.74 3.71 -7.25
N LEU A 326 3.48 4.15 -7.26
CA LEU A 326 3.10 5.53 -6.97
C LEU A 326 3.56 5.95 -5.58
N MET A 327 3.43 5.08 -4.58
CA MET A 327 3.95 5.35 -3.23
C MET A 327 5.46 5.59 -3.25
N ALA A 328 6.24 4.68 -3.84
CA ALA A 328 7.69 4.84 -3.89
C ALA A 328 8.12 6.12 -4.62
N VAL A 329 7.46 6.44 -5.74
CA VAL A 329 7.68 7.69 -6.47
C VAL A 329 7.35 8.90 -5.58
N PHE A 330 6.19 8.89 -4.92
CA PHE A 330 5.75 9.98 -4.05
C PHE A 330 6.68 10.18 -2.83
N ASP A 331 7.11 9.10 -2.18
CA ASP A 331 8.02 9.14 -1.03
C ASP A 331 9.38 9.71 -1.43
N THR A 332 9.86 9.35 -2.63
CA THR A 332 11.12 9.86 -3.17
C THR A 332 10.99 11.34 -3.55
N LEU A 333 9.88 11.76 -4.16
CA LEU A 333 9.57 13.17 -4.45
C LEU A 333 9.55 14.00 -3.16
N THR A 334 8.89 13.49 -2.11
CA THR A 334 8.82 14.14 -0.79
C THR A 334 10.21 14.28 -0.20
N SER A 335 11.00 13.20 -0.23
CA SER A 335 12.39 13.20 0.26
C SER A 335 13.24 14.22 -0.50
N ALA A 336 13.16 14.24 -1.83
CA ALA A 336 13.86 15.20 -2.68
C ALA A 336 13.51 16.64 -2.31
N TYR A 337 12.23 16.95 -2.13
CA TYR A 337 11.79 18.29 -1.70
C TYR A 337 12.32 18.67 -0.32
N THR A 338 12.28 17.75 0.65
CA THR A 338 12.76 18.06 2.02
C THR A 338 14.26 18.36 2.08
N ILE A 339 15.05 17.78 1.17
CA ILE A 339 16.48 18.02 1.03
C ILE A 339 16.73 19.30 0.24
N LEU A 340 16.09 19.46 -0.92
CA LEU A 340 16.39 20.55 -1.86
C LEU A 340 15.82 21.91 -1.43
N LYS A 341 14.73 21.93 -0.65
CA LYS A 341 14.17 23.18 -0.11
C LYS A 341 15.10 23.84 0.92
N ASP A 342 15.88 23.04 1.63
CA ASP A 342 16.79 23.52 2.68
C ASP A 342 18.17 23.82 2.10
N ASP A 343 18.61 25.08 2.17
CA ASP A 343 19.88 25.52 1.59
C ASP A 343 21.10 24.76 2.12
N HIS A 344 21.08 24.37 3.39
CA HIS A 344 22.18 23.63 4.00
C HIS A 344 22.20 22.19 3.48
N LYS A 345 21.07 21.49 3.58
CA LYS A 345 20.95 20.09 3.12
C LYS A 345 21.17 19.96 1.63
N ARG A 346 20.70 20.93 0.84
CA ARG A 346 20.93 21.00 -0.60
C ARG A 346 22.42 21.09 -0.94
N LYS A 347 23.17 21.96 -0.23
CA LYS A 347 24.63 22.07 -0.41
C LYS A 347 25.33 20.77 -0.01
N GLU A 348 24.97 20.17 1.11
CA GLU A 348 25.54 18.89 1.54
C GLU A 348 25.31 17.78 0.51
N TYR A 349 24.10 17.70 -0.05
CA TYR A 349 23.75 16.75 -1.11
C TYR A 349 24.65 16.92 -2.34
N TYR A 350 24.75 18.12 -2.92
CA TYR A 350 25.61 18.35 -4.10
C TYR A 350 27.10 18.15 -3.80
N ASN A 351 27.55 18.49 -2.59
CA ASN A 351 28.92 18.20 -2.17
C ASN A 351 29.18 16.69 -2.08
N SER A 352 28.22 15.90 -1.60
CA SER A 352 28.35 14.43 -1.52
C SER A 352 28.42 13.78 -2.91
N LEU A 353 27.62 14.27 -3.87
CA LEU A 353 27.66 13.81 -5.26
C LEU A 353 29.00 14.11 -5.94
N ASN A 354 29.53 15.32 -5.73
CA ASN A 354 30.83 15.71 -6.27
C ASN A 354 31.96 14.87 -5.66
N LYS A 355 31.87 14.52 -4.37
CA LYS A 355 32.85 13.67 -3.70
C LYS A 355 32.81 12.23 -4.24
N GLN A 356 31.63 11.64 -4.37
CA GLN A 356 31.46 10.29 -4.96
C GLN A 356 31.92 10.25 -6.42
N ALA A 357 31.61 11.28 -7.21
CA ALA A 357 32.10 11.38 -8.58
C ALA A 357 33.63 11.48 -8.65
N GLY A 358 34.25 12.18 -7.70
CA GLY A 358 35.71 12.26 -7.55
C GLY A 358 36.34 10.91 -7.18
N GLU A 359 35.79 10.22 -6.18
CA GLU A 359 36.27 8.90 -5.73
C GLU A 359 36.12 7.84 -6.85
N MET A 360 35.02 7.84 -7.60
CA MET A 360 34.83 6.95 -8.76
C MET A 360 35.78 7.26 -9.93
N LEU A 361 36.18 8.53 -10.09
CA LEU A 361 37.17 8.93 -11.09
C LEU A 361 38.58 8.47 -10.68
N GLU A 362 38.94 8.59 -9.40
CA GLU A 362 40.21 8.07 -8.87
C GLU A 362 40.29 6.54 -8.95
N GLU A 363 39.23 5.81 -8.63
CA GLU A 363 39.19 4.35 -8.79
C GLU A 363 39.30 3.92 -10.26
N LYS A 364 38.66 4.64 -11.19
CA LYS A 364 38.80 4.37 -12.63
C LYS A 364 40.21 4.65 -13.13
N MET A 365 40.82 5.74 -12.66
CA MET A 365 42.20 6.08 -13.02
C MET A 365 43.17 5.03 -12.48
N GLN A 366 43.01 4.57 -11.24
CA GLN A 366 43.83 3.50 -10.66
C GLN A 366 43.61 2.15 -11.37
N ALA A 367 42.38 1.83 -11.77
CA ALA A 367 42.09 0.61 -12.53
C ALA A 367 42.69 0.63 -13.94
N GLU A 368 42.74 1.79 -14.59
CA GLU A 368 43.45 1.99 -15.86
C GLU A 368 44.98 1.91 -15.67
N GLU A 369 45.52 2.48 -14.59
CA GLU A 369 46.95 2.43 -14.26
C GLU A 369 47.43 0.99 -14.02
N ILE A 370 46.65 0.19 -13.28
CA ILE A 370 46.89 -1.25 -13.02
C ILE A 370 46.80 -2.08 -14.32
N GLN A 371 45.94 -1.71 -15.28
CA GLN A 371 45.89 -2.39 -16.58
C GLN A 371 47.12 -2.08 -17.46
N THR A 372 47.71 -0.88 -17.34
CA THR A 372 48.97 -0.55 -18.01
C THR A 372 50.18 -1.27 -17.39
N GLU A 373 50.22 -1.44 -16.06
CA GLU A 373 51.29 -2.17 -15.38
C GLU A 373 51.21 -3.69 -15.59
N ALA A 374 50.00 -4.27 -15.63
CA ALA A 374 49.79 -5.70 -15.91
C ALA A 374 50.17 -6.14 -17.35
N ALA A 375 50.41 -5.19 -18.26
CA ALA A 375 50.89 -5.48 -19.61
C ALA A 375 52.42 -5.61 -19.71
N GLN A 376 53.18 -5.36 -18.63
CA GLN A 376 54.65 -5.31 -18.67
C GLN A 376 55.40 -6.39 -17.88
N GLU A 377 54.77 -7.26 -17.09
CA GLU A 377 55.49 -8.31 -16.36
C GLU A 377 54.89 -9.71 -16.59
N GLU A 378 55.60 -10.51 -17.38
CA GLU A 378 55.42 -11.96 -17.47
C GLU A 378 55.94 -12.65 -16.19
N MET A 379 55.15 -13.61 -15.69
CA MET A 379 55.39 -14.41 -14.48
C MET A 379 56.64 -15.30 -14.56
N PRO A 380 57.09 -15.83 -13.41
CA PRO A 380 56.77 -17.25 -13.19
C PRO A 380 56.27 -17.59 -11.78
N GLU A 381 55.52 -18.69 -11.76
CA GLU A 381 54.85 -19.38 -10.67
C GLU A 381 55.83 -19.99 -9.65
N GLU A 382 55.45 -20.03 -8.35
CA GLU A 382 55.50 -21.26 -7.53
C GLU A 382 54.85 -21.10 -6.13
N GLU A 383 54.25 -22.21 -5.67
CA GLU A 383 53.39 -22.43 -4.49
C GLU A 383 54.08 -22.25 -3.13
N ILE A 384 53.36 -21.78 -2.08
CA ILE A 384 53.50 -22.26 -0.68
C ILE A 384 52.15 -22.03 0.08
N HIS A 385 51.37 -23.06 0.39
CA HIS A 385 51.25 -23.77 1.69
C HIS A 385 50.90 -22.92 2.93
N ILE A 386 49.66 -23.02 3.40
CA ILE A 386 49.16 -22.40 4.65
C ILE A 386 49.42 -23.35 5.82
N LYS A 387 50.04 -22.84 6.88
CA LYS A 387 50.20 -23.50 8.17
C LYS A 387 49.65 -22.60 9.27
N GLU A 388 48.71 -23.13 10.05
CA GLU A 388 48.12 -22.50 11.23
C GLU A 388 49.17 -22.22 12.33
N MET A 389 49.01 -21.10 13.06
CA MET A 389 49.46 -20.94 14.44
C MET A 389 48.54 -19.95 15.19
N SER A 390 48.09 -20.38 16.36
CA SER A 390 47.32 -19.61 17.34
C SER A 390 48.21 -18.70 18.20
N TRP A 391 47.61 -17.76 18.95
CA TRP A 391 47.58 -17.71 20.43
C TRP A 391 47.16 -16.31 20.91
N GLY A 392 46.23 -16.25 21.87
CA GLY A 392 46.18 -15.18 22.88
C GLY A 392 44.80 -14.62 23.23
N GLU A 393 44.13 -15.23 24.21
CA GLU A 393 43.14 -14.55 25.07
C GLU A 393 43.86 -13.90 26.27
N VAL A 394 43.45 -12.72 26.74
CA VAL A 394 42.88 -12.41 28.09
C VAL A 394 42.31 -10.95 28.13
N PRO A 395 41.50 -10.49 29.12
CA PRO A 395 40.16 -9.91 28.89
C PRO A 395 39.96 -8.49 29.49
N LEU A 396 38.75 -7.93 29.38
CA LEU A 396 37.92 -7.40 30.49
C LEU A 396 36.71 -6.55 30.01
N GLU A 397 35.52 -7.09 30.32
CA GLU A 397 34.30 -6.45 30.85
C GLU A 397 33.55 -5.31 30.13
N GLY A 398 32.25 -5.57 29.94
CA GLY A 398 31.18 -4.58 29.77
C GLY A 398 29.92 -5.19 29.14
N THR A 399 28.88 -5.47 29.94
CA THR A 399 27.61 -6.14 29.56
C THR A 399 26.80 -5.37 28.49
N PRO A 400 26.05 -6.07 27.61
CA PRO A 400 24.67 -6.52 27.90
C PRO A 400 24.43 -7.97 27.44
N GLU A 401 24.75 -8.95 28.29
CA GLU A 401 24.79 -10.37 27.91
C GLU A 401 23.44 -11.11 27.95
N GLU A 402 22.35 -10.50 28.44
CA GLU A 402 21.08 -11.21 28.58
C GLU A 402 20.14 -11.05 27.37
N SER A 403 20.20 -9.92 26.64
CA SER A 403 19.41 -9.72 25.40
C SER A 403 20.04 -10.37 24.16
N ILE A 404 21.36 -10.54 24.16
CA ILE A 404 22.11 -11.12 23.03
C ILE A 404 22.01 -12.66 23.04
N LYS A 405 22.01 -13.31 24.21
CA LYS A 405 21.89 -14.78 24.32
C LYS A 405 20.54 -15.31 23.85
N GLU A 406 19.46 -14.54 24.03
CA GLU A 406 18.13 -14.91 23.50
C GLU A 406 18.04 -14.71 21.98
N GLU A 407 18.59 -13.61 21.42
CA GLU A 407 18.60 -13.41 19.97
C GLU A 407 19.53 -14.37 19.24
N GLU A 408 20.70 -14.69 19.80
CA GLU A 408 21.63 -15.68 19.25
C GLU A 408 21.04 -17.10 19.30
N SER A 409 20.42 -17.49 20.41
CA SER A 409 19.76 -18.80 20.52
C SER A 409 18.54 -18.94 19.60
N VAL A 410 17.74 -17.88 19.43
CA VAL A 410 16.62 -17.86 18.47
C VAL A 410 17.13 -17.84 17.03
N ALA A 411 18.23 -17.15 16.74
CA ALA A 411 18.86 -17.16 15.41
C ALA A 411 19.45 -18.53 15.07
N GLU A 412 20.02 -19.23 16.05
CA GLU A 412 20.58 -20.57 15.90
C GLU A 412 19.47 -21.63 15.73
N ILE A 413 18.36 -21.50 16.46
CA ILE A 413 17.13 -22.30 16.24
C ILE A 413 16.56 -22.06 14.84
N ARG A 414 16.41 -20.79 14.43
CA ARG A 414 15.93 -20.42 13.08
C ARG A 414 16.85 -20.92 11.97
N ARG A 415 18.16 -20.92 12.20
CA ARG A 415 19.16 -21.46 11.27
C ARG A 415 18.99 -22.98 11.14
N GLY A 416 18.87 -23.70 12.25
CA GLY A 416 18.61 -25.15 12.26
C GLY A 416 17.28 -25.54 11.61
N GLU A 417 16.24 -24.72 11.76
CA GLU A 417 14.97 -24.90 11.07
C GLU A 417 15.11 -24.69 9.55
N LYS A 418 15.77 -23.62 9.11
CA LYS A 418 16.02 -23.38 7.67
C LYS A 418 16.84 -24.49 7.02
N ASP A 419 17.85 -25.02 7.71
CA ASP A 419 18.65 -26.16 7.25
C ASP A 419 17.81 -27.43 7.08
N LYS A 420 16.85 -27.64 7.98
CA LYS A 420 15.87 -28.75 7.87
C LYS A 420 14.96 -28.59 6.66
N GLY A 421 14.52 -27.36 6.35
CA GLY A 421 13.75 -27.04 5.15
C GLY A 421 14.52 -27.36 3.86
N GLU A 422 15.81 -27.01 3.81
CA GLU A 422 16.66 -27.31 2.66
C GLU A 422 16.91 -28.81 2.48
N ALA A 423 17.10 -29.55 3.58
CA ALA A 423 17.22 -31.01 3.54
C ALA A 423 15.95 -31.69 3.01
N LEU A 424 14.76 -31.21 3.40
CA LEU A 424 13.48 -31.69 2.87
C LEU A 424 13.32 -31.35 1.39
N PHE A 425 13.70 -30.14 0.98
CA PHE A 425 13.71 -29.74 -0.42
C PHE A 425 14.59 -30.65 -1.27
N LYS A 426 15.82 -30.94 -0.83
CA LYS A 426 16.74 -31.86 -1.53
C LYS A 426 16.12 -33.26 -1.70
N LYS A 427 15.52 -33.81 -0.64
CA LYS A 427 14.79 -35.09 -0.71
C LYS A 427 13.60 -35.02 -1.68
N GLY A 428 12.84 -33.93 -1.66
CA GLY A 428 11.72 -33.71 -2.57
C GLY A 428 12.15 -33.68 -4.03
N VAL A 429 13.28 -33.05 -4.33
CA VAL A 429 13.89 -33.05 -5.68
C VAL A 429 14.29 -34.46 -6.11
N ASP A 430 14.79 -35.28 -5.19
CA ASP A 430 15.16 -36.67 -5.50
C ASP A 430 13.94 -37.57 -5.77
N GLU A 431 12.84 -37.43 -5.01
CA GLU A 431 11.60 -38.16 -5.30
C GLU A 431 10.93 -37.66 -6.60
N LEU A 432 11.04 -36.35 -6.90
CA LEU A 432 10.59 -35.80 -8.17
C LEU A 432 11.37 -36.39 -9.37
N LYS A 433 12.69 -36.55 -9.25
CA LYS A 433 13.52 -37.24 -10.26
C LYS A 433 13.13 -38.71 -10.45
N LYS A 434 12.68 -39.38 -9.38
CA LYS A 434 12.14 -40.75 -9.42
C LYS A 434 10.70 -40.82 -9.94
N SER A 435 10.11 -39.70 -10.36
CA SER A 435 8.71 -39.58 -10.81
C SER A 435 7.66 -39.97 -9.76
N LYS A 436 8.02 -39.90 -8.47
CA LYS A 436 7.10 -40.11 -7.35
C LYS A 436 6.54 -38.76 -6.91
N PHE A 437 5.51 -38.31 -7.63
CA PHE A 437 5.03 -36.93 -7.53
C PHE A 437 4.34 -36.66 -6.20
N GLU A 438 3.57 -37.59 -5.66
CA GLU A 438 2.86 -37.47 -4.39
C GLU A 438 3.83 -37.37 -3.19
N ASP A 439 4.89 -38.19 -3.20
CA ASP A 439 5.96 -38.14 -2.19
C ASP A 439 6.72 -36.81 -2.25
N ALA A 440 7.04 -36.34 -3.47
CA ALA A 440 7.67 -35.05 -3.68
C ALA A 440 6.77 -33.88 -3.19
N VAL A 441 5.46 -33.94 -3.46
CA VAL A 441 4.49 -32.95 -2.95
C VAL A 441 4.50 -32.91 -1.41
N ALA A 442 4.51 -34.05 -0.73
CA ALA A 442 4.54 -34.09 0.73
C ALA A 442 5.82 -33.45 1.28
N LEU A 443 6.98 -33.77 0.68
CA LEU A 443 8.27 -33.21 1.09
C LEU A 443 8.37 -31.70 0.83
N PHE A 444 7.90 -31.22 -0.32
CA PHE A 444 7.88 -29.79 -0.62
C PHE A 444 6.89 -29.01 0.24
N ARG A 445 5.73 -29.59 0.61
CA ARG A 445 4.81 -28.96 1.57
C ARG A 445 5.47 -28.75 2.93
N GLN A 446 6.15 -29.77 3.45
CA GLN A 446 6.90 -29.64 4.70
C GLN A 446 8.02 -28.59 4.57
N ALA A 447 8.72 -28.54 3.43
CA ALA A 447 9.71 -27.51 3.18
C ALA A 447 9.09 -26.10 3.19
N THR A 448 7.92 -25.90 2.58
CA THR A 448 7.19 -24.61 2.59
C THR A 448 6.59 -24.24 3.94
N GLU A 449 6.32 -25.22 4.81
CA GLU A 449 5.87 -24.98 6.19
C GLU A 449 7.02 -24.51 7.08
N ILE A 450 8.24 -24.98 6.80
CA ILE A 450 9.46 -24.59 7.53
C ILE A 450 9.97 -23.23 7.06
N ASP A 451 10.05 -23.02 5.75
CA ASP A 451 10.44 -21.73 5.17
C ASP A 451 9.45 -21.33 4.07
N SER A 452 8.47 -20.53 4.48
CA SER A 452 7.43 -20.04 3.58
C SER A 452 7.90 -18.91 2.65
N GLU A 453 9.07 -18.31 2.91
CA GLU A 453 9.62 -17.19 2.13
C GLU A 453 10.53 -17.65 0.98
N LYS A 454 10.93 -18.94 0.97
CA LYS A 454 11.73 -19.50 -0.11
C LYS A 454 10.89 -19.80 -1.36
N ALA A 455 10.91 -18.90 -2.34
CA ALA A 455 10.13 -19.01 -3.59
C ALA A 455 10.36 -20.35 -4.32
N GLN A 456 11.61 -20.83 -4.33
CA GLN A 456 11.98 -22.10 -4.96
C GLN A 456 11.14 -23.28 -4.43
N TYR A 457 10.81 -23.34 -3.15
CA TYR A 457 10.05 -24.46 -2.57
C TYR A 457 8.63 -24.50 -3.14
N TRP A 458 8.00 -23.33 -3.26
CA TRP A 458 6.69 -23.17 -3.87
C TRP A 458 6.69 -23.51 -5.37
N SER A 459 7.74 -23.11 -6.10
CA SER A 459 7.91 -23.45 -7.53
C SER A 459 7.99 -24.97 -7.75
N TYR A 460 8.79 -25.68 -6.95
CA TYR A 460 8.94 -27.14 -7.05
C TYR A 460 7.74 -27.92 -6.52
N LEU A 461 7.05 -27.40 -5.50
CA LEU A 461 5.75 -27.92 -5.06
C LEU A 461 4.75 -27.87 -6.23
N SER A 462 4.67 -26.74 -6.93
CA SER A 462 3.79 -26.59 -8.09
C SER A 462 4.15 -27.55 -9.22
N LEU A 463 5.44 -27.67 -9.57
CA LEU A 463 5.91 -28.60 -10.61
C LEU A 463 5.46 -30.03 -10.30
N SER A 464 5.56 -30.44 -9.03
CA SER A 464 5.14 -31.76 -8.57
C SER A 464 3.62 -31.93 -8.60
N LEU A 465 2.85 -30.94 -8.10
CA LEU A 465 1.39 -30.93 -8.15
C LEU A 465 0.85 -30.97 -9.60
N SER A 466 1.56 -30.36 -10.56
CA SER A 466 1.18 -30.37 -11.98
C SER A 466 1.23 -31.76 -12.62
N LYS A 467 1.83 -32.74 -11.93
CA LYS A 467 1.93 -34.14 -12.35
C LYS A 467 0.94 -35.05 -11.63
N VAL A 468 0.27 -34.55 -10.59
CA VAL A 468 -0.75 -35.28 -9.84
C VAL A 468 -2.15 -34.96 -10.41
N PRO A 469 -3.00 -35.98 -10.69
CA PRO A 469 -4.35 -35.76 -11.18
C PRO A 469 -5.18 -34.85 -10.27
N HIS A 470 -6.01 -33.99 -10.86
CA HIS A 470 -6.93 -33.07 -10.16
C HIS A 470 -6.28 -32.03 -9.24
N LYS A 471 -4.95 -31.92 -9.20
CA LYS A 471 -4.20 -30.95 -8.37
C LYS A 471 -3.77 -29.68 -9.11
N MET A 472 -4.36 -29.43 -10.29
CA MET A 472 -3.98 -28.32 -11.16
C MET A 472 -4.15 -26.93 -10.51
N LYS A 473 -5.22 -26.74 -9.74
CA LYS A 473 -5.48 -25.47 -9.03
C LYS A 473 -4.45 -25.22 -7.92
N GLU A 474 -4.17 -26.25 -7.12
CA GLU A 474 -3.13 -26.18 -6.08
C GLU A 474 -1.74 -25.94 -6.69
N ALA A 475 -1.47 -26.50 -7.87
CA ALA A 475 -0.25 -26.20 -8.61
C ALA A 475 -0.19 -24.73 -9.01
N GLU A 476 -1.27 -24.16 -9.55
CA GLU A 476 -1.34 -22.75 -9.93
C GLU A 476 -1.12 -21.84 -8.72
N GLU A 477 -1.78 -22.11 -7.60
CA GLU A 477 -1.63 -21.35 -6.34
C GLU A 477 -0.19 -21.36 -5.81
N ALA A 478 0.46 -22.52 -5.80
CA ALA A 478 1.86 -22.64 -5.38
C ALA A 478 2.79 -21.82 -6.29
N LEU A 479 2.53 -21.81 -7.59
CA LEU A 479 3.34 -21.06 -8.55
C LEU A 479 3.10 -19.55 -8.46
N LEU A 480 1.87 -19.12 -8.18
CA LEU A 480 1.54 -17.72 -7.87
C LEU A 480 2.21 -17.24 -6.58
N LYS A 481 2.31 -18.09 -5.55
CA LYS A 481 3.10 -17.80 -4.34
C LYS A 481 4.59 -17.62 -4.66
N SER A 482 5.17 -18.48 -5.49
CA SER A 482 6.55 -18.33 -5.96
C SER A 482 6.78 -16.99 -6.69
N ILE A 483 5.83 -16.58 -7.53
CA ILE A 483 5.87 -15.28 -8.24
C ILE A 483 5.73 -14.11 -7.26
N LYS A 484 4.89 -14.24 -6.22
CA LYS A 484 4.74 -13.20 -5.19
C LYS A 484 6.05 -12.97 -4.43
N LEU A 485 6.80 -14.03 -4.16
CA LEU A 485 8.08 -13.98 -3.42
C LEU A 485 9.24 -13.49 -4.29
N GLU A 486 9.29 -13.90 -5.57
CA GLU A 486 10.29 -13.43 -6.54
C GLU A 486 9.62 -12.90 -7.81
N PRO A 487 9.09 -11.65 -7.80
CA PRO A 487 8.32 -11.11 -8.93
C PRO A 487 9.11 -10.85 -10.20
N LEU A 488 10.44 -10.84 -10.13
CA LEU A 488 11.32 -10.60 -11.27
C LEU A 488 11.97 -11.89 -11.82
N ASN A 489 11.62 -13.05 -11.27
CA ASN A 489 12.18 -14.32 -11.73
C ASN A 489 11.37 -14.87 -12.92
N GLY A 490 11.92 -14.71 -14.13
CA GLY A 490 11.30 -15.17 -15.38
C GLY A 490 10.99 -16.67 -15.41
N GLU A 491 11.71 -17.51 -14.66
CA GLU A 491 11.47 -18.95 -14.62
C GLU A 491 10.11 -19.29 -14.00
N HIS A 492 9.65 -18.55 -12.98
CA HIS A 492 8.35 -18.79 -12.36
C HIS A 492 7.21 -18.48 -13.35
N TYR A 493 7.31 -17.39 -14.11
CA TYR A 493 6.35 -17.08 -15.17
C TYR A 493 6.38 -18.12 -16.30
N ALA A 494 7.56 -18.64 -16.68
CA ALA A 494 7.68 -19.70 -17.67
C ALA A 494 7.05 -21.02 -17.19
N ASN A 495 7.19 -21.34 -15.90
CA ASN A 495 6.57 -22.51 -15.29
C ASN A 495 5.03 -22.35 -15.24
N LEU A 496 4.51 -21.15 -14.93
CA LEU A 496 3.07 -20.87 -14.96
C LEU A 496 2.50 -20.96 -16.38
N GLY A 497 3.21 -20.40 -17.37
CA GLY A 497 2.84 -20.53 -18.78
C GLY A 497 2.78 -21.99 -19.22
N SER A 498 3.73 -22.80 -18.79
CA SER A 498 3.76 -24.25 -19.07
C SER A 498 2.59 -24.98 -18.42
N LEU A 499 2.20 -24.58 -17.21
CA LEU A 499 1.03 -25.11 -16.51
C LEU A 499 -0.25 -24.80 -17.31
N TYR A 500 -0.46 -23.54 -17.72
CA TYR A 500 -1.62 -23.15 -18.53
C TYR A 500 -1.65 -23.81 -19.90
N LEU A 501 -0.50 -24.01 -20.52
CA LEU A 501 -0.41 -24.70 -21.81
C LEU A 501 -0.89 -26.15 -21.70
N LYS A 502 -0.51 -26.87 -20.63
CA LYS A 502 -1.04 -28.21 -20.33
C LYS A 502 -2.55 -28.23 -20.09
N ALA A 503 -3.11 -27.13 -19.56
CA ALA A 503 -4.55 -26.97 -19.35
C ALA A 503 -5.32 -26.57 -20.63
N GLY A 504 -4.64 -26.38 -21.76
CA GLY A 504 -5.27 -25.87 -23.00
C GLY A 504 -5.63 -24.38 -22.94
N LEU A 505 -5.12 -23.64 -21.95
CA LEU A 505 -5.39 -22.21 -21.77
C LEU A 505 -4.37 -21.36 -22.54
N HIS A 506 -4.33 -21.52 -23.86
CA HIS A 506 -3.31 -20.95 -24.76
C HIS A 506 -3.09 -19.44 -24.58
N LYS A 507 -4.17 -18.64 -24.47
CA LYS A 507 -4.07 -17.18 -24.25
C LYS A 507 -3.44 -16.81 -22.90
N ARG A 508 -3.75 -17.57 -21.85
CA ARG A 508 -3.12 -17.34 -20.54
C ARG A 508 -1.67 -17.78 -20.56
N ALA A 509 -1.38 -18.92 -21.20
CA ALA A 509 -0.03 -19.41 -21.39
C ALA A 509 0.86 -18.40 -22.12
N SER A 510 0.40 -17.85 -23.25
CA SER A 510 1.16 -16.84 -24.01
C SER A 510 1.46 -15.60 -23.18
N GLY A 511 0.49 -15.08 -22.43
CA GLY A 511 0.68 -13.92 -21.57
C GLY A 511 1.73 -14.15 -20.47
N GLN A 512 1.81 -15.36 -19.90
CA GLN A 512 2.84 -15.68 -18.91
C GLN A 512 4.21 -15.91 -19.55
N PHE A 513 4.28 -16.52 -20.73
CA PHE A 513 5.55 -16.67 -21.45
C PHE A 513 6.10 -15.32 -21.93
N GLU A 514 5.27 -14.38 -22.34
CA GLU A 514 5.69 -13.01 -22.67
C GLU A 514 6.26 -12.29 -21.45
N LYS A 515 5.61 -12.41 -20.28
CA LYS A 515 6.14 -11.90 -19.01
C LYS A 515 7.47 -12.56 -18.64
N ALA A 516 7.59 -13.88 -18.81
CA ALA A 516 8.84 -14.60 -18.59
C ALA A 516 9.99 -14.06 -19.45
N LEU A 517 9.73 -13.79 -20.75
CA LEU A 517 10.71 -13.22 -21.66
C LEU A 517 11.00 -11.73 -21.43
N LYS A 518 10.09 -11.00 -20.78
CA LYS A 518 10.35 -9.62 -20.33
C LYS A 518 11.43 -9.58 -19.25
N PHE A 519 11.40 -10.53 -18.31
CA PHE A 519 12.33 -10.59 -17.18
C PHE A 519 13.59 -11.42 -17.47
N ASP A 520 13.47 -12.46 -18.29
CA ASP A 520 14.57 -13.30 -18.76
C ASP A 520 14.42 -13.55 -20.28
N PRO A 521 14.94 -12.65 -21.12
CA PRO A 521 14.87 -12.79 -22.58
C PRO A 521 15.51 -14.08 -23.10
N GLY A 522 16.47 -14.65 -22.35
CA GLY A 522 17.16 -15.90 -22.66
C GLY A 522 16.38 -17.16 -22.29
N ASN A 523 15.20 -17.04 -21.70
CA ASN A 523 14.46 -18.19 -21.18
C ASN A 523 13.95 -19.13 -22.28
N VAL A 524 14.72 -20.19 -22.56
CA VAL A 524 14.43 -21.17 -23.62
C VAL A 524 13.06 -21.83 -23.46
N LYS A 525 12.63 -22.07 -22.21
CA LYS A 525 11.32 -22.67 -21.88
C LYS A 525 10.19 -21.71 -22.32
N ALA A 526 10.32 -20.42 -22.01
CA ALA A 526 9.34 -19.43 -22.42
C ALA A 526 9.32 -19.18 -23.93
N GLN A 527 10.47 -19.15 -24.60
CA GLN A 527 10.51 -18.98 -26.06
C GLN A 527 9.81 -20.15 -26.79
N LYS A 528 10.07 -21.40 -26.37
CA LYS A 528 9.40 -22.59 -26.93
C LYS A 528 7.91 -22.60 -26.60
N GLY A 529 7.57 -22.35 -25.34
CA GLY A 529 6.20 -22.31 -24.86
C GLY A 529 5.34 -21.25 -25.56
N LEU A 530 5.91 -20.07 -25.82
CA LEU A 530 5.22 -18.98 -26.53
C LEU A 530 4.91 -19.35 -27.99
N LYS A 531 5.85 -20.01 -28.69
CA LYS A 531 5.61 -20.51 -30.05
C LYS A 531 4.48 -21.54 -30.06
N GLN A 532 4.47 -22.46 -29.09
CA GLN A 532 3.43 -23.49 -28.96
C GLN A 532 2.07 -22.94 -28.49
N ALA A 533 2.05 -21.81 -27.76
CA ALA A 533 0.81 -21.16 -27.34
C ALA A 533 0.18 -20.32 -28.46
N LYS A 534 0.97 -19.87 -29.44
CA LYS A 534 0.55 -19.01 -30.55
C LYS A 534 0.30 -19.74 -31.88
N GLY A 535 0.93 -20.90 -32.07
CA GLY A 535 0.63 -21.83 -33.17
C GLY A 535 -0.53 -22.74 -32.79
#